data_AF-A0A7R9ZF80-F1
#
_entry.id   AF-A0A7R9ZF80-F1
#
_cell.length_a   1.000
_cell.length_b   1.000
_cell.length_c   1.000
_cell.angle_alpha   90.00
_cell.angle_beta   90.00
_cell.angle_gamma   90.00
#
_symmetry.space_group_name_H-M   'P 1'
#
loop_
_entity.id
_entity.type
_entity.pdbx_description
1 polymer ?
#
loop_
_entity_poly.entity_id
_entity_poly.type
_entity_poly.pdbx_seq_one_letter_code
_entity_poly.pdbx_strand_id
1 'polypeptide(L)'
;DEYSCGDLSLESQRCIFAQVSSNLSSVIFAEEEGRDGQDTSLPETGSVVGLVGRAAFPCVCEVAEEHAPLFTDRGACVVAEGVKWQSLYLVLMGRNMVLAEPEKGGSGGNGRIVTACHLSHLLAEKDNPPNADNASPARRLLLTHTSLDLIPPGVFIVDSSPDGPGSCITLTRSRMDLWFEDATAVGHAFKVLSSKINKARSRRGHKIHEVL
;
A
#
# COMPACT_ATOMS: atom_id res chain seq x y z
N ASP A 1 20.78 -21.50 37.76
CA ASP A 1 21.15 -20.12 37.43
C ASP A 1 21.12 -19.92 35.94
N GLU A 2 20.02 -19.32 35.53
CA GLU A 2 19.54 -19.08 34.17
C GLU A 2 20.36 -17.96 33.51
N TYR A 3 20.76 -18.16 32.25
CA TYR A 3 21.14 -17.06 31.37
C TYR A 3 20.08 -16.97 30.27
N SER A 4 19.15 -16.03 30.48
CA SER A 4 18.14 -15.63 29.51
C SER A 4 18.81 -14.75 28.45
N CYS A 5 18.77 -15.17 27.20
CA CYS A 5 19.15 -14.37 26.04
C CYS A 5 17.96 -13.45 25.72
N GLY A 6 18.11 -12.18 26.07
CA GLY A 6 17.04 -11.17 25.95
C GLY A 6 16.66 -10.88 24.50
N ASP A 7 15.34 -10.74 24.32
CA ASP A 7 14.65 -10.24 23.14
C ASP A 7 15.33 -9.02 22.50
N LEU A 8 15.60 -9.13 21.20
CA LEU A 8 15.82 -7.98 20.33
C LEU A 8 14.46 -7.36 20.02
N SER A 9 13.99 -6.45 20.88
CA SER A 9 12.88 -5.58 20.52
C SER A 9 13.32 -4.66 19.37
N LEU A 10 12.57 -4.72 18.27
CA LEU A 10 12.65 -3.76 17.16
C LEU A 10 12.20 -2.39 17.67
N GLU A 11 13.10 -1.66 18.32
CA GLU A 11 12.89 -0.26 18.64
C GLU A 11 12.58 0.52 17.35
N SER A 12 11.44 1.19 17.36
CA SER A 12 10.96 2.09 16.30
C SER A 12 12.05 3.11 15.96
N GLN A 13 12.74 2.91 14.84
CA GLN A 13 13.76 3.85 14.35
C GLN A 13 13.08 5.17 13.99
N ARG A 14 13.18 6.14 14.91
CA ARG A 14 12.81 7.54 14.68
C ARG A 14 13.77 8.15 13.66
N CYS A 15 13.30 8.44 12.45
CA CYS A 15 14.02 9.28 11.51
C CYS A 15 13.72 10.75 11.79
N ILE A 16 14.65 11.45 12.46
CA ILE A 16 14.63 12.90 12.62
C ILE A 16 15.34 13.49 11.39
N PHE A 17 14.64 14.27 10.58
CA PHE A 17 15.25 15.00 9.45
C PHE A 17 15.60 16.44 9.89
N ALA A 18 16.77 16.93 9.45
CA ALA A 18 17.09 18.36 9.54
C ALA A 18 16.05 19.18 8.74
N GLN A 19 15.92 20.49 9.00
CA GLN A 19 15.03 21.35 8.22
C GLN A 19 15.38 21.25 6.73
N VAL A 20 14.51 20.57 5.99
CA VAL A 20 14.63 20.37 4.54
C VAL A 20 14.06 21.61 3.86
N SER A 21 14.75 22.15 2.85
CA SER A 21 14.19 23.24 2.04
C SER A 21 12.85 22.81 1.42
N SER A 22 11.92 23.74 1.23
CA SER A 22 10.59 23.44 0.63
C SER A 22 10.69 22.72 -0.72
N ASN A 23 11.76 22.98 -1.48
CA ASN A 23 12.05 22.37 -2.77
C ASN A 23 12.54 20.92 -2.61
N LEU A 24 13.35 20.64 -1.60
CA LEU A 24 13.82 19.28 -1.35
C LEU A 24 12.71 18.44 -0.70
N SER A 25 11.86 19.02 0.16
CA SER A 25 10.68 18.32 0.69
C SER A 25 9.67 17.99 -0.43
N SER A 26 9.47 18.91 -1.38
CA SER A 26 8.57 18.66 -2.51
C SER A 26 9.11 17.59 -3.46
N VAL A 27 10.42 17.45 -3.62
CA VAL A 27 10.97 16.40 -4.50
C VAL A 27 11.06 15.03 -3.79
N ILE A 28 11.22 15.02 -2.47
CA ILE A 28 11.22 13.78 -1.68
C ILE A 28 9.79 13.24 -1.50
N PHE A 29 8.80 14.12 -1.34
CA PHE A 29 7.45 13.75 -0.90
C PHE A 29 6.30 14.33 -1.73
N ALA A 30 6.52 15.40 -2.51
CA ALA A 30 5.46 15.98 -3.35
C ALA A 30 5.49 15.44 -4.80
N GLU A 31 4.33 15.64 -5.39
CA GLU A 31 3.81 14.95 -6.56
C GLU A 31 4.48 15.44 -7.85
N GLU A 32 4.66 14.53 -8.80
CA GLU A 32 5.17 14.89 -10.12
C GLU A 32 4.14 15.75 -10.86
N GLU A 33 4.47 16.99 -11.22
CA GLU A 33 3.89 17.60 -12.43
C GLU A 33 4.47 16.85 -13.64
N GLY A 34 3.60 16.11 -14.33
CA GLY A 34 3.96 15.32 -15.50
C GLY A 34 4.35 16.24 -16.65
N ARG A 35 5.54 16.06 -17.23
CA ARG A 35 5.91 16.66 -18.53
C ARG A 35 5.17 16.04 -19.72
N ASP A 36 4.40 14.99 -19.48
CA ASP A 36 3.48 14.41 -20.45
C ASP A 36 2.08 14.50 -19.83
N GLY A 37 1.10 15.04 -20.57
CA GLY A 37 -0.27 15.32 -20.11
C GLY A 37 -1.13 14.10 -19.74
N GLN A 38 -0.54 13.08 -19.11
CA GLN A 38 -1.25 12.08 -18.33
C GLN A 38 -1.51 12.65 -16.95
N ASP A 39 -2.80 12.82 -16.66
CA ASP A 39 -3.38 13.21 -15.39
C ASP A 39 -2.59 12.60 -14.21
N THR A 40 -1.92 13.47 -13.46
CA THR A 40 -1.05 13.12 -12.32
C THR A 40 -1.85 12.94 -11.04
N SER A 41 -3.15 13.22 -11.10
CA SER A 41 -4.06 13.10 -9.98
C SER A 41 -4.16 11.65 -9.50
N LEU A 42 -4.23 11.50 -8.19
CA LEU A 42 -4.52 10.22 -7.58
C LEU A 42 -5.96 9.81 -7.98
N PRO A 43 -6.17 8.58 -8.45
CA PRO A 43 -7.51 8.11 -8.79
C PRO A 43 -8.47 8.26 -7.60
N GLU A 44 -9.65 8.81 -7.86
CA GLU A 44 -10.62 9.13 -6.81
C GLU A 44 -11.27 7.86 -6.23
N THR A 45 -11.30 7.76 -4.91
CA THR A 45 -12.04 6.70 -4.20
C THR A 45 -13.51 6.72 -4.59
N GLY A 46 -14.05 5.56 -4.93
CA GLY A 46 -15.43 5.37 -5.37
C GLY A 46 -15.64 5.50 -6.87
N SER A 47 -14.65 5.99 -7.63
CA SER A 47 -14.68 6.00 -9.09
C SER A 47 -14.52 4.59 -9.68
N VAL A 48 -14.95 4.38 -10.93
CA VAL A 48 -14.89 3.09 -11.62
C VAL A 48 -13.70 3.03 -12.57
N VAL A 49 -12.97 1.93 -12.56
CA VAL A 49 -11.84 1.64 -13.44
C VAL A 49 -11.99 0.31 -14.16
N GLY A 50 -11.65 0.27 -15.46
CA GLY A 50 -11.53 -0.96 -16.21
C GLY A 50 -10.29 -1.77 -15.80
N LEU A 51 -10.48 -3.03 -15.42
CA LEU A 51 -9.43 -3.96 -14.99
C LEU A 51 -8.82 -4.73 -16.16
N VAL A 52 -9.60 -4.95 -17.23
CA VAL A 52 -9.16 -5.69 -18.42
C VAL A 52 -8.00 -4.97 -19.12
N GLY A 53 -6.96 -5.72 -19.49
CA GLY A 53 -5.76 -5.18 -20.12
C GLY A 53 -4.79 -4.47 -19.17
N ARG A 54 -5.07 -4.48 -17.85
CA ARG A 54 -4.15 -3.96 -16.82
C ARG A 54 -3.50 -5.08 -16.04
N ALA A 55 -2.40 -4.76 -15.36
CA ALA A 55 -1.84 -5.63 -14.32
C ALA A 55 -2.75 -5.53 -13.09
N ALA A 56 -3.72 -6.44 -13.02
CA ALA A 56 -4.69 -6.56 -11.94
C ALA A 56 -4.57 -7.96 -11.30
N PHE A 57 -4.34 -8.00 -9.99
CA PHE A 57 -4.10 -9.23 -9.25
C PHE A 57 -5.22 -9.44 -8.22
N PRO A 58 -5.98 -10.54 -8.29
CA PRO A 58 -6.99 -10.85 -7.27
C PRO A 58 -6.32 -11.04 -5.91
N CYS A 59 -6.89 -10.41 -4.89
CA CYS A 59 -6.43 -10.50 -3.51
C CYS A 59 -7.60 -10.28 -2.55
N VAL A 60 -7.37 -10.55 -1.27
CA VAL A 60 -8.29 -10.16 -0.19
C VAL A 60 -7.56 -9.35 0.86
N CYS A 61 -8.27 -8.48 1.57
CA CYS A 61 -7.76 -7.82 2.76
C CYS A 61 -8.75 -7.98 3.91
N GLU A 62 -8.22 -7.88 5.12
CA GLU A 62 -9.05 -7.68 6.31
C GLU A 62 -9.62 -6.26 6.28
N VAL A 63 -10.87 -6.11 6.70
CA VAL A 63 -11.58 -4.84 6.78
C VAL A 63 -11.90 -4.53 8.22
N ALA A 64 -11.13 -3.61 8.81
CA ALA A 64 -11.47 -3.00 10.08
C ALA A 64 -12.80 -2.24 9.98
N GLU A 65 -13.53 -2.13 11.09
CA GLU A 65 -14.85 -1.48 11.14
C GLU A 65 -14.80 -0.03 10.64
N GLU A 66 -13.72 0.70 10.97
CA GLU A 66 -13.45 2.07 10.52
C GLU A 66 -13.31 2.22 9.00
N HIS A 67 -12.96 1.15 8.30
CA HIS A 67 -12.82 1.14 6.84
C HIS A 67 -14.03 0.56 6.12
N ALA A 68 -15.01 0.00 6.84
CA ALA A 68 -16.22 -0.57 6.25
C ALA A 68 -16.96 0.40 5.29
N PRO A 69 -17.06 1.72 5.54
CA PRO A 69 -17.74 2.66 4.63
C PRO A 69 -17.09 2.80 3.25
N LEU A 70 -15.84 2.36 3.07
CA LEU A 70 -15.18 2.40 1.76
C LEU A 70 -15.76 1.38 0.77
N PHE A 71 -16.42 0.34 1.27
CA PHE A 71 -16.90 -0.81 0.50
C PHE A 71 -18.41 -0.78 0.30
N THR A 72 -18.89 -1.42 -0.77
CA THR A 72 -20.33 -1.39 -1.12
C THR A 72 -21.18 -2.49 -0.48
N ASP A 73 -20.61 -3.34 0.39
CA ASP A 73 -21.24 -4.45 1.14
C ASP A 73 -22.01 -5.52 0.31
N ARG A 74 -22.07 -5.42 -1.02
CA ARG A 74 -22.96 -6.23 -1.89
C ARG A 74 -22.42 -7.61 -2.29
N GLY A 75 -21.58 -8.22 -1.44
CA GLY A 75 -21.25 -9.65 -1.49
C GLY A 75 -19.92 -10.03 -2.17
N ALA A 76 -18.94 -9.13 -2.15
CA ALA A 76 -17.52 -9.49 -2.28
C ALA A 76 -16.83 -9.61 -0.91
N CYS A 77 -17.64 -9.57 0.16
CA CYS A 77 -17.24 -9.66 1.54
C CYS A 77 -17.59 -11.04 2.11
N VAL A 78 -16.67 -11.64 2.87
CA VAL A 78 -16.83 -12.89 3.62
C VAL A 78 -16.49 -12.61 5.07
N VAL A 79 -17.32 -13.07 6.01
CA VAL A 79 -16.98 -13.03 7.44
C VAL A 79 -16.60 -14.43 7.88
N ALA A 80 -15.38 -14.59 8.40
CA ALA A 80 -14.86 -15.85 8.90
C ALA A 80 -14.22 -15.61 10.27
N GLU A 81 -14.64 -16.39 11.28
CA GLU A 81 -14.12 -16.29 12.65
C GLU A 81 -14.18 -14.88 13.26
N GLY A 82 -15.21 -14.10 12.88
CA GLY A 82 -15.38 -12.72 13.34
C GLY A 82 -14.57 -11.68 12.57
N VAL A 83 -13.74 -12.10 11.61
CA VAL A 83 -12.95 -11.21 10.76
C VAL A 83 -13.68 -10.97 9.43
N LYS A 84 -13.82 -9.69 9.04
CA LYS A 84 -14.41 -9.27 7.77
C LYS A 84 -13.33 -9.25 6.68
N TRP A 85 -13.46 -10.11 5.68
CA TRP A 85 -12.56 -10.22 4.54
C TRP A 85 -13.22 -9.66 3.28
N GLN A 86 -12.51 -8.82 2.54
CA GLN A 86 -13.02 -8.23 1.31
C GLN A 86 -12.18 -8.63 0.10
N SER A 87 -12.84 -9.12 -0.94
CA SER A 87 -12.23 -9.43 -2.22
C SER A 87 -11.98 -8.16 -3.03
N LEU A 88 -10.77 -8.04 -3.55
CA LEU A 88 -10.24 -6.88 -4.26
C LEU A 88 -9.36 -7.29 -5.44
N TYR A 89 -9.05 -6.31 -6.28
CA TYR A 89 -7.97 -6.37 -7.23
C TYR A 89 -6.91 -5.34 -6.87
N LEU A 90 -5.65 -5.79 -6.76
CA LEU A 90 -4.48 -4.95 -6.77
C LEU A 90 -4.17 -4.56 -8.22
N VAL A 91 -4.35 -3.28 -8.56
CA VAL A 91 -4.22 -2.76 -9.92
C VAL A 91 -3.08 -1.76 -10.00
N LEU A 92 -2.24 -1.88 -11.03
CA LEU A 92 -1.18 -0.91 -11.31
C LEU A 92 -1.62 0.05 -12.42
N MET A 93 -1.78 1.33 -12.08
CA MET A 93 -2.25 2.37 -12.97
C MET A 93 -1.21 3.49 -13.07
N GLY A 94 -0.39 3.45 -14.12
CA GLY A 94 0.67 4.44 -14.32
C GLY A 94 1.67 4.43 -13.18
N ARG A 95 1.59 5.46 -12.32
CA ARG A 95 2.44 5.67 -11.13
C ARG A 95 1.76 5.29 -9.82
N ASN A 96 0.53 4.78 -9.90
CA ASN A 96 -0.33 4.54 -8.76
C ASN A 96 -0.59 3.05 -8.58
N MET A 97 -0.63 2.65 -7.31
CA MET A 97 -1.28 1.42 -6.89
C MET A 97 -2.74 1.77 -6.58
N VAL A 98 -3.65 0.92 -7.03
CA VAL A 98 -5.09 1.05 -6.80
C VAL A 98 -5.60 -0.28 -6.28
N LEU A 99 -6.42 -0.23 -5.22
CA LEU A 99 -7.25 -1.36 -4.83
C LEU A 99 -8.67 -1.10 -5.29
N ALA A 100 -9.25 -2.04 -6.02
CA ALA A 100 -10.59 -1.93 -6.54
C ALA A 100 -11.45 -3.14 -6.13
N GLU A 101 -12.68 -2.88 -5.69
CA GLU A 101 -13.69 -3.93 -5.54
C GLU A 101 -14.24 -4.30 -6.93
N PRO A 102 -14.43 -5.59 -7.24
CA PRO A 102 -15.06 -5.97 -8.51
C PRO A 102 -16.50 -5.47 -8.59
N GLU A 103 -16.87 -4.86 -9.72
CA GLU A 103 -18.26 -4.47 -9.97
C GLU A 103 -19.11 -5.70 -10.29
N LYS A 104 -20.18 -5.95 -9.50
CA LYS A 104 -21.10 -7.06 -9.76
C LYS A 104 -22.10 -6.71 -10.86
N GLY A 105 -22.25 -7.62 -11.83
CA GLY A 105 -23.26 -7.50 -12.89
C GLY A 105 -22.84 -6.66 -14.10
N GLY A 106 -21.63 -6.10 -14.10
CA GLY A 106 -21.03 -5.45 -15.27
C GLY A 106 -20.38 -6.46 -16.20
N SER A 107 -20.64 -6.36 -17.51
CA SER A 107 -19.99 -7.18 -18.54
C SER A 107 -18.56 -6.73 -18.88
N GLY A 108 -18.09 -5.62 -18.30
CA GLY A 108 -16.88 -4.91 -18.74
C GLY A 108 -15.58 -5.23 -18.01
N GLY A 109 -15.61 -6.07 -16.96
CA GLY A 109 -14.43 -6.31 -16.13
C GLY A 109 -13.93 -5.03 -15.46
N ASN A 110 -14.84 -4.30 -14.82
CA ASN A 110 -14.57 -3.07 -14.09
C ASN A 110 -14.45 -3.34 -12.58
N GLY A 111 -13.81 -2.41 -11.88
CA GLY A 111 -13.82 -2.34 -10.42
C GLY A 111 -14.00 -0.92 -9.92
N ARG A 112 -14.61 -0.77 -8.74
CA ARG A 112 -14.75 0.50 -8.04
C ARG A 112 -13.57 0.70 -7.10
N ILE A 113 -12.92 1.85 -7.18
CA ILE A 113 -11.72 2.16 -6.41
C ILE A 113 -12.08 2.28 -4.92
N VAL A 114 -11.36 1.54 -4.09
CA VAL A 114 -11.45 1.57 -2.61
C VAL A 114 -10.38 2.50 -2.05
N THR A 115 -9.16 2.39 -2.57
CA THR A 115 -8.02 3.21 -2.17
C THR A 115 -7.00 3.28 -3.31
N ALA A 116 -6.20 4.32 -3.30
CA ALA A 116 -5.10 4.50 -4.21
C ALA A 116 -3.93 5.18 -3.49
N CYS A 117 -2.70 4.91 -3.93
CA CYS A 117 -1.53 5.67 -3.49
C CYS A 117 -0.41 5.59 -4.52
N HIS A 118 0.55 6.52 -4.41
CA HIS A 118 1.71 6.54 -5.30
C HIS A 118 2.66 5.38 -5.02
N LEU A 119 3.15 4.76 -6.09
CA LEU A 119 4.13 3.66 -6.02
C LEU A 119 5.47 4.09 -5.42
N SER A 120 5.82 5.38 -5.49
CA SER A 120 7.01 5.96 -4.85
C SER A 120 6.95 5.93 -3.32
N HIS A 121 5.75 5.84 -2.74
CA HIS A 121 5.50 5.87 -1.31
C HIS A 121 5.34 4.47 -0.71
N LEU A 122 5.43 3.43 -1.57
CA LEU A 122 5.23 2.05 -1.16
C LEU A 122 6.56 1.28 -0.99
N LEU A 123 6.50 0.31 -0.09
CA LEU A 123 7.39 -0.82 0.01
C LEU A 123 6.52 -2.08 0.08
N ALA A 124 6.94 -3.14 -0.62
CA ALA A 124 6.26 -4.42 -0.64
C ALA A 124 7.20 -5.51 -0.16
N GLU A 125 6.70 -6.41 0.69
CA GLU A 125 7.45 -7.53 1.27
C GLU A 125 6.57 -8.78 1.26
N LYS A 126 7.12 -9.93 0.86
CA LYS A 126 6.40 -11.20 1.00
C LYS A 126 6.52 -11.65 2.45
N ASP A 127 5.40 -12.00 3.05
CA ASP A 127 5.43 -12.67 4.33
C ASP A 127 5.83 -14.14 4.13
N ASN A 128 6.95 -14.54 4.71
CA ASN A 128 7.44 -15.91 4.68
C ASN A 128 7.64 -16.39 6.12
N PRO A 129 6.55 -16.74 6.84
CA PRO A 129 6.68 -17.20 8.21
C PRO A 129 7.51 -18.50 8.23
N PRO A 130 8.49 -18.62 9.13
CA PRO A 130 9.45 -19.73 9.15
C PRO A 130 8.80 -21.11 9.32
N ASN A 131 7.58 -21.16 9.86
CA ASN A 131 6.75 -22.35 10.02
C ASN A 131 5.35 -22.10 9.45
N ALA A 132 5.24 -21.68 8.19
CA ALA A 132 3.92 -21.59 7.54
C ALA A 132 3.25 -22.98 7.58
N ASP A 133 2.33 -23.18 8.52
CA ASP A 133 1.53 -24.41 8.57
C ASP A 133 0.87 -24.56 7.20
N ASN A 134 1.15 -25.67 6.52
CA ASN A 134 0.63 -25.98 5.18
C ASN A 134 -0.90 -26.20 5.16
N ALA A 135 -1.60 -25.86 6.25
CA ALA A 135 -3.05 -25.96 6.37
C ALA A 135 -3.77 -25.04 5.37
N SER A 136 -3.16 -23.90 4.98
CA SER A 136 -3.69 -23.01 3.97
C SER A 136 -2.66 -22.71 2.88
N PRO A 137 -3.05 -22.76 1.59
CA PRO A 137 -2.18 -22.30 0.50
C PRO A 137 -2.02 -20.78 0.49
N ALA A 138 -2.89 -20.03 1.16
CA ALA A 138 -2.91 -18.56 1.11
C ALA A 138 -1.57 -17.95 1.55
N ARG A 139 -1.14 -16.89 0.86
CA ARG A 139 0.12 -16.20 1.15
C ARG A 139 -0.07 -14.70 1.24
N ARG A 140 0.61 -14.10 2.20
CA ARG A 140 0.48 -12.69 2.55
C ARG A 140 1.57 -11.83 1.89
N LEU A 141 1.17 -10.66 1.42
CA LEU A 141 1.99 -9.57 0.93
C LEU A 141 1.79 -8.38 1.86
N LEU A 142 2.87 -7.94 2.49
CA LEU A 142 2.89 -6.78 3.39
C LEU A 142 3.19 -5.54 2.57
N LEU A 143 2.32 -4.54 2.64
CA LEU A 143 2.53 -3.23 2.05
C LEU A 143 2.80 -2.22 3.17
N THR A 144 3.91 -1.51 3.07
CA THR A 144 4.18 -0.32 3.89
C THR A 144 4.02 0.91 3.02
N HIS A 145 3.22 1.86 3.48
CA HIS A 145 3.10 3.20 2.92
C HIS A 145 3.79 4.22 3.81
N THR A 146 4.40 5.23 3.19
CA THR A 146 5.14 6.27 3.88
C THR A 146 4.87 7.62 3.22
N SER A 147 4.30 8.57 3.98
CA SER A 147 3.97 9.92 3.51
C SER A 147 4.19 10.97 4.62
N LEU A 148 4.19 12.24 4.24
CA LEU A 148 4.08 13.38 5.17
C LEU A 148 2.63 13.64 5.59
N ASP A 149 1.66 13.07 4.88
CA ASP A 149 0.26 13.20 5.23
C ASP A 149 -0.03 12.49 6.54
N LEU A 150 -0.83 13.11 7.40
CA LEU A 150 -1.27 12.51 8.65
C LEU A 150 -2.31 11.41 8.44
N ILE A 151 -3.04 11.47 7.33
CA ILE A 151 -4.10 10.53 6.99
C ILE A 151 -3.53 9.54 5.96
N PRO A 152 -3.42 8.25 6.30
CA PRO A 152 -2.94 7.26 5.34
C PRO A 152 -3.99 7.01 4.25
N PRO A 153 -3.59 6.44 3.11
CA PRO A 153 -4.54 5.95 2.11
C PRO A 153 -5.55 4.99 2.74
N GLY A 154 -6.77 4.93 2.22
CA GLY A 154 -7.81 4.02 2.73
C GLY A 154 -7.29 2.59 2.89
N VAL A 155 -7.78 1.89 3.91
CA VAL A 155 -7.41 0.53 4.36
C VAL A 155 -5.98 0.35 4.90
N PHE A 156 -5.12 1.37 4.86
CA PHE A 156 -3.83 1.32 5.56
C PHE A 156 -4.01 1.74 7.03
N ILE A 157 -3.44 0.94 7.93
CA ILE A 157 -3.47 1.17 9.37
C ILE A 157 -2.15 1.83 9.79
N VAL A 158 -2.20 2.87 10.62
CA VAL A 158 -1.00 3.59 11.09
C VAL A 158 -0.21 2.71 12.07
N ASP A 159 1.11 2.59 11.87
CA ASP A 159 1.98 1.74 12.70
C ASP A 159 2.18 2.29 14.13
N SER A 160 2.18 3.62 14.28
CA SER A 160 2.28 4.32 15.57
C SER A 160 2.00 5.81 15.36
N SER A 161 1.44 6.48 16.39
CA SER A 161 1.21 7.93 16.35
C SER A 161 2.54 8.68 16.27
N PRO A 162 2.59 9.81 15.57
CA PRO A 162 3.76 10.64 15.56
C PRO A 162 3.94 11.35 16.91
N ASP A 163 4.63 10.70 17.84
CA ASP A 163 4.97 11.29 19.13
C ASP A 163 6.21 12.17 18.97
N GLY A 164 6.00 13.47 18.73
CA GLY A 164 7.09 14.46 18.66
C GLY A 164 6.63 15.90 18.93
N PRO A 165 7.42 16.70 19.67
CA PRO A 165 7.12 18.11 19.89
C PRO A 165 7.14 18.90 18.56
N GLY A 166 6.17 19.82 18.42
CA GLY A 166 5.92 20.59 17.20
C GLY A 166 7.14 21.37 16.70
N SER A 167 7.65 20.96 15.53
CA SER A 167 8.48 21.71 14.56
C SER A 167 9.24 20.79 13.59
N CYS A 168 9.19 19.47 13.78
CA CYS A 168 9.81 18.49 12.88
C CYS A 168 8.86 18.07 11.75
N ILE A 169 9.42 17.79 10.56
CA ILE A 169 8.71 17.06 9.51
C ILE A 169 8.39 15.67 10.06
N THR A 170 7.11 15.38 10.21
CA THR A 170 6.61 14.10 10.70
C THR A 170 6.35 13.16 9.54
N LEU A 171 7.01 12.01 9.56
CA LEU A 171 6.79 10.96 8.58
C LEU A 171 5.76 9.97 9.13
N THR A 172 4.62 9.85 8.45
CA THR A 172 3.60 8.86 8.78
C THR A 172 3.94 7.55 8.07
N ARG A 173 3.98 6.47 8.85
CA ARG A 173 4.10 5.11 8.34
C ARG A 173 2.80 4.35 8.61
N SER A 174 2.28 3.73 7.57
CA SER A 174 1.09 2.89 7.66
C SER A 174 1.29 1.57 6.92
N ARG A 175 0.55 0.53 7.30
CA ARG A 175 0.66 -0.82 6.77
C ARG A 175 -0.68 -1.36 6.29
N MET A 176 -0.59 -2.27 5.33
CA MET A 176 -1.72 -3.03 4.86
C MET A 176 -1.26 -4.45 4.50
N ASP A 177 -2.07 -5.42 4.90
CA ASP A 177 -1.86 -6.82 4.58
C ASP A 177 -2.80 -7.24 3.45
N LEU A 178 -2.20 -7.74 2.36
CA LEU A 178 -2.92 -8.35 1.25
C LEU A 178 -2.70 -9.86 1.25
N TRP A 179 -3.76 -10.62 1.13
CA TRP A 179 -3.71 -12.07 1.03
C TRP A 179 -4.04 -12.52 -0.38
N PHE A 180 -3.26 -13.48 -0.87
CA PHE A 180 -3.41 -14.09 -2.18
C PHE A 180 -3.69 -15.58 -2.00
N GLU A 181 -4.34 -16.17 -2.99
CA GLU A 181 -4.75 -17.57 -3.00
C GLU A 181 -3.58 -18.53 -2.74
N ASP A 182 -2.41 -18.27 -3.35
CA ASP A 182 -1.24 -19.13 -3.21
C ASP A 182 0.11 -18.39 -3.40
N ALA A 183 1.19 -19.17 -3.29
CA ALA A 183 2.57 -18.73 -3.49
C ALA A 183 2.84 -18.22 -4.93
N THR A 184 2.14 -18.74 -5.93
CA THR A 184 2.29 -18.35 -7.33
C THR A 184 1.66 -16.97 -7.55
N ALA A 185 0.44 -16.77 -7.06
CA ALA A 185 -0.31 -15.53 -7.13
C ALA A 185 0.43 -14.39 -6.43
N VAL A 186 0.82 -14.57 -5.15
CA VAL A 186 1.62 -13.57 -4.43
C VAL A 186 2.97 -13.35 -5.09
N GLY A 187 3.58 -14.41 -5.63
CA GLY A 187 4.87 -14.34 -6.30
C GLY A 187 4.84 -13.47 -7.54
N HIS A 188 3.80 -13.63 -8.35
CA HIS A 188 3.57 -12.84 -9.55
C HIS A 188 3.25 -11.38 -9.20
N ALA A 189 2.31 -11.14 -8.28
CA ALA A 189 1.93 -9.81 -7.84
C ALA A 189 3.13 -9.04 -7.26
N PHE A 190 3.88 -9.66 -6.35
CA PHE A 190 5.09 -9.07 -5.75
C PHE A 190 6.13 -8.70 -6.82
N LYS A 191 6.43 -9.61 -7.75
CA LYS A 191 7.44 -9.36 -8.79
C LYS A 191 7.09 -8.12 -9.62
N VAL A 192 5.83 -8.01 -10.04
CA VAL A 192 5.38 -6.89 -10.87
C VAL A 192 5.31 -5.60 -10.05
N LEU A 193 4.72 -5.65 -8.86
CA LEU A 193 4.59 -4.50 -7.95
C LEU A 193 5.97 -3.95 -7.55
N SER A 194 6.87 -4.78 -7.04
CA SER A 194 8.20 -4.38 -6.59
C SER A 194 9.04 -3.81 -7.73
N SER A 195 8.93 -4.34 -8.95
CA SER A 195 9.58 -3.75 -10.13
C SER A 195 9.10 -2.32 -10.40
N LYS A 196 7.79 -2.06 -10.28
CA LYS A 196 7.20 -0.74 -10.51
C LYS A 196 7.51 0.24 -9.38
N ILE A 197 7.48 -0.22 -8.13
CA ILE A 197 7.92 0.56 -6.95
C ILE A 197 9.38 0.98 -7.12
N ASN A 198 10.28 0.05 -7.43
CA ASN A 198 11.70 0.35 -7.60
C ASN A 198 11.94 1.36 -8.73
N LYS A 199 11.20 1.24 -9.84
CA LYS A 199 11.25 2.21 -10.94
C LYS A 199 10.75 3.59 -10.51
N ALA A 200 9.66 3.67 -9.76
CA ALA A 200 9.12 4.93 -9.25
C ALA A 200 10.08 5.61 -8.27
N ARG A 201 10.65 4.84 -7.32
CA ARG A 201 11.63 5.34 -6.34
C ARG A 201 12.94 5.76 -6.98
N SER A 202 13.44 5.03 -7.97
CA SER A 202 14.65 5.39 -8.72
C SER A 202 14.48 6.71 -9.48
N ARG A 203 13.34 6.90 -10.15
CA ARG A 203 13.01 8.18 -10.81
C ARG A 203 12.98 9.35 -9.82
N ARG A 204 12.40 9.14 -8.64
CA ARG A 204 12.43 10.12 -7.56
C ARG A 204 13.85 10.41 -7.10
N GLY A 205 14.68 9.39 -6.88
CA GLY A 205 16.08 9.55 -6.49
C GLY A 205 16.91 10.35 -7.49
N HIS A 206 16.71 10.13 -8.79
CA HIS A 206 17.38 10.91 -9.83
C HIS A 206 17.00 12.39 -9.75
N LYS A 207 15.71 12.70 -9.58
CA LYS A 207 15.23 14.07 -9.38
C LYS A 207 15.80 14.71 -8.12
N ILE A 208 15.82 13.99 -6.99
CA ILE A 208 16.44 14.50 -5.75
C ILE A 208 17.88 14.94 -6.03
N HIS A 209 18.65 14.14 -6.78
CA HIS A 209 20.02 14.48 -7.16
C HIS A 209 20.09 15.70 -8.11
N GLU A 210 19.08 15.98 -8.93
CA GLU A 210 19.06 17.18 -9.78
C GLU A 210 18.83 18.48 -8.99
N VAL A 211 18.25 18.39 -7.78
CA VAL A 211 17.89 19.56 -6.95
C VAL A 211 18.84 19.74 -5.74
N LEU A 212 19.79 18.83 -5.56
CA LEU A 212 20.91 18.92 -4.60
C LEU A 212 22.14 19.53 -5.28
#